data_AF-A0A958DWW5-F1
#
_entry.id   AF-A0A958DWW5-F1
#
_cell.length_a   1.000
_cell.length_b   1.000
_cell.length_c   1.000
_cell.angle_alpha   90.00
_cell.angle_beta   90.00
_cell.angle_gamma   90.00
#
_symmetry.space_group_name_H-M   'P 1'
#
loop_
_entity.id
_entity.type
_entity.pdbx_description
1 polymer ?
#
loop_
_entity_poly.entity_id
_entity_poly.type
_entity_poly.pdbx_seq_one_letter_code
_entity_poly.pdbx_strand_id
1 'polypeptide(L)'
;MGLGYLALSTSAKAAPDESSRESFQEQAISSFEKAKNLAEKFALQTSGREIFYTGLAERFRGEIELAKSYFEQIPPESIFYEQAQEELGDL
;
A
#
# COMPACT_ATOMS: atom_id res chain seq x y z
N MET A 1 7.51 12.18 -3.08
CA MET A 1 7.32 11.64 -1.73
C MET A 1 5.81 11.43 -1.55
N GLY A 2 5.36 10.20 -1.39
CA GLY A 2 3.92 9.88 -1.38
C GLY A 2 3.33 10.09 0.01
N LEU A 3 2.23 10.84 0.11
CA LEU A 3 1.51 11.06 1.38
C LEU A 3 1.08 9.74 2.03
N GLY A 4 0.72 8.73 1.24
CA GLY A 4 0.42 7.40 1.74
C GLY A 4 1.62 6.70 2.40
N TYR A 5 2.85 6.87 1.88
CA TYR A 5 4.07 6.36 2.51
C TYR A 5 4.34 7.03 3.86
N LEU A 6 4.18 8.36 3.93
CA LEU A 6 4.33 9.08 5.19
C LEU A 6 3.29 8.60 6.20
N ALA A 7 2.01 8.58 5.84
CA ALA A 7 0.93 8.15 6.72
C ALA A 7 1.10 6.71 7.23
N LEU A 8 1.46 5.77 6.35
CA LEU A 8 1.61 4.35 6.69
C LEU A 8 2.92 4.06 7.46
N SER A 9 4.03 4.73 7.12
CA SER A 9 5.27 4.61 7.90
C SER A 9 5.17 5.29 9.27
N THR A 10 4.40 6.38 9.39
CA THR A 10 4.14 7.04 10.67
C THR A 10 3.14 6.28 11.53
N SER A 11 2.11 5.64 10.96
CA SER A 11 1.18 4.82 11.75
C SER A 11 1.88 3.60 12.36
N ALA A 12 2.79 2.96 11.61
CA ALA A 12 3.58 1.84 12.12
C ALA A 12 4.54 2.26 13.25
N LYS A 13 5.13 3.46 13.20
CA LYS A 13 6.17 3.90 14.16
C LYS A 13 5.70 4.81 15.30
N ALA A 14 4.56 5.51 15.18
CA ALA A 14 4.27 6.67 16.04
C ALA A 14 2.96 6.61 16.83
N ALA A 15 2.16 5.55 16.76
CA ALA A 15 0.90 5.49 17.52
C ALA A 15 1.13 4.93 18.94
N PRO A 16 0.92 5.72 20.02
CA PRO A 16 0.94 5.22 21.39
C PRO A 16 -0.28 4.33 21.73
N ASP A 17 -1.32 4.35 20.87
CA ASP A 17 -2.59 3.67 21.08
C ASP A 17 -3.19 3.18 19.74
N GLU A 18 -3.85 2.02 19.77
CA GLU A 18 -4.34 1.27 18.60
C GLU A 18 -5.33 2.07 17.73
N SER A 19 -6.21 2.86 18.37
CA SER A 19 -7.18 3.72 17.68
C SER A 19 -6.54 4.82 16.82
N SER A 20 -5.41 5.39 17.28
CA SER A 20 -4.64 6.36 16.51
C SER A 20 -4.01 5.71 15.28
N ARG A 21 -3.59 4.44 15.40
CA ARG A 21 -2.98 3.64 14.34
C ARG A 21 -3.97 3.34 13.20
N GLU A 22 -5.18 2.92 13.56
CA GLU A 22 -6.27 2.67 12.62
C GLU A 22 -6.65 3.96 11.86
N SER A 23 -6.78 5.08 12.56
CA SER A 23 -7.12 6.36 11.93
C SER A 23 -6.06 6.80 10.91
N PHE A 24 -4.77 6.65 11.23
CA PHE A 24 -3.69 6.95 10.28
C PHE A 24 -3.64 5.96 9.11
N GLN A 25 -3.95 4.68 9.35
CA GLN A 25 -4.09 3.69 8.29
C GLN A 25 -5.23 4.07 7.33
N GLU A 26 -6.41 4.41 7.82
CA GLU A 26 -7.54 4.84 6.97
C GLU A 26 -7.18 6.07 6.12
N GLN A 27 -6.48 7.04 6.71
CA GLN A 27 -6.00 8.22 5.97
C GLN A 27 -4.96 7.85 4.90
N ALA A 28 -4.06 6.91 5.19
CA ALA A 28 -3.09 6.40 4.23
C ALA A 28 -3.79 5.72 3.06
N ILE A 29 -4.75 4.84 3.35
CA ILE A 29 -5.54 4.11 2.37
C ILE A 29 -6.33 5.09 1.48
N SER A 30 -7.02 6.06 2.07
CA SER A 30 -7.74 7.10 1.31
C SER A 30 -6.82 7.91 0.38
N SER A 31 -5.59 8.16 0.83
CA SER A 31 -4.59 8.85 0.01
C SER A 31 -4.10 7.98 -1.15
N PHE A 32 -3.94 6.68 -0.94
CA PHE A 32 -3.60 5.74 -2.01
C PHE A 32 -4.72 5.57 -3.03
N GLU A 33 -5.98 5.49 -2.59
CA GLU A 33 -7.13 5.43 -3.50
C GLU A 33 -7.24 6.69 -4.37
N LYS A 34 -6.98 7.88 -3.81
CA LYS A 34 -6.94 9.12 -4.59
C LYS A 34 -5.80 9.11 -5.61
N ALA A 35 -4.62 8.62 -5.24
CA ALA A 35 -3.49 8.48 -6.15
C ALA A 35 -3.81 7.52 -7.30
N LYS A 36 -4.37 6.34 -6.99
CA LYS A 36 -4.82 5.34 -7.97
C LYS A 36 -5.86 5.92 -8.94
N ASN A 37 -6.90 6.57 -8.43
CA ASN A 37 -7.93 7.21 -9.26
C ASN A 37 -7.35 8.29 -10.18
N LEU A 38 -6.36 9.07 -9.70
CA LEU A 38 -5.66 10.03 -10.55
C LEU A 38 -4.81 9.32 -11.60
N ALA A 39 -4.05 8.28 -11.24
CA ALA A 39 -3.24 7.52 -12.17
C ALA A 39 -4.10 6.91 -13.29
N GLU A 40 -5.22 6.28 -12.95
CA GLU A 40 -6.19 5.72 -13.91
C GLU A 40 -6.79 6.82 -14.81
N LYS A 41 -7.23 7.94 -14.21
CA LYS A 41 -7.80 9.08 -14.96
C LYS A 41 -6.84 9.65 -16.00
N PHE A 42 -5.54 9.65 -15.70
CA PHE A 42 -4.51 10.19 -16.58
C PHE A 42 -3.80 9.11 -17.41
N ALA A 43 -4.29 7.86 -17.39
CA ALA A 43 -3.65 6.69 -18.04
C ALA A 43 -2.14 6.59 -17.71
N LEU A 44 -1.76 7.03 -16.52
CA LEU A 44 -0.40 6.92 -16.03
C LEU A 44 -0.16 5.45 -15.72
N GLN A 45 0.95 4.93 -16.22
CA GLN A 45 1.38 3.59 -15.83
C GLN A 45 1.52 3.55 -14.30
N THR A 46 0.74 2.67 -13.69
CA THR A 46 0.78 2.41 -12.26
C THR A 46 2.16 1.86 -11.96
N SER A 47 2.99 2.64 -11.28
CA SER A 47 4.35 2.21 -10.97
C SER A 47 4.31 1.04 -9.97
N GLY A 48 5.31 0.15 -9.98
CA GLY A 48 5.39 -0.95 -9.00
C GLY A 48 5.32 -0.49 -7.53
N ARG A 49 5.58 0.81 -7.28
CA ARG A 49 5.33 1.48 -6.01
C ARG A 49 3.85 1.53 -5.64
N GLU A 50 2.99 2.02 -6.54
CA GLU A 50 1.55 2.14 -6.28
C GLU A 50 0.91 0.77 -6.12
N ILE A 51 1.32 -0.20 -6.93
CA ILE A 51 0.86 -1.58 -6.82
C ILE A 51 1.20 -2.14 -5.43
N PHE A 52 2.45 -1.99 -4.97
CA PHE A 52 2.88 -2.42 -3.65
C PHE A 52 2.06 -1.80 -2.52
N TYR A 53 1.87 -0.49 -2.52
CA TYR A 53 1.12 0.15 -1.46
C TYR A 53 -0.39 -0.13 -1.52
N THR A 54 -0.92 -0.41 -2.70
CA THR A 54 -2.31 -0.89 -2.82
C THR A 54 -2.44 -2.27 -2.19
N GLY A 55 -1.49 -3.18 -2.45
CA GLY A 55 -1.43 -4.49 -1.79
C GLY A 55 -1.37 -4.38 -0.26
N LEU A 56 -0.52 -3.50 0.27
CA LEU A 56 -0.46 -3.22 1.71
C LEU A 56 -1.79 -2.68 2.26
N ALA A 57 -2.42 -1.75 1.57
CA ALA A 57 -3.71 -1.19 1.97
C ALA A 57 -4.79 -2.28 2.07
N GLU A 58 -4.88 -3.17 1.08
CA GLU A 58 -5.83 -4.29 1.10
C GLU A 58 -5.49 -5.30 2.20
N ARG A 59 -4.21 -5.58 2.44
CA ARG A 59 -3.75 -6.42 3.56
C ARG A 59 -4.26 -5.88 4.90
N PHE A 60 -4.11 -4.57 5.12
CA PHE A 60 -4.58 -3.93 6.36
C PHE A 60 -6.10 -3.86 6.48
N ARG A 61 -6.84 -3.87 5.37
CA ARG A 61 -8.30 -4.02 5.37
C ARG A 61 -8.77 -5.45 5.69
N GLY A 62 -7.84 -6.41 5.72
CA GLY A 62 -8.17 -7.83 5.86
C GLY A 62 -8.53 -8.52 4.54
N GLU A 63 -8.41 -7.82 3.41
CA GLU A 63 -8.66 -8.34 2.05
C GLU A 63 -7.43 -9.09 1.53
N ILE A 64 -7.10 -10.21 2.18
CA ILE A 64 -5.83 -10.93 2.00
C ILE A 64 -5.62 -11.39 0.56
N GLU A 65 -6.63 -11.99 -0.07
CA GLU A 65 -6.52 -12.47 -1.46
C GLU A 65 -6.29 -11.32 -2.45
N LEU A 66 -6.92 -10.17 -2.20
CA LEU A 66 -6.75 -8.99 -3.02
C LEU A 66 -5.35 -8.41 -2.84
N ALA A 67 -4.85 -8.37 -1.61
CA ALA A 67 -3.49 -7.97 -1.30
C ALA A 67 -2.44 -8.83 -2.03
N LYS A 68 -2.60 -10.16 -1.98
CA LYS A 68 -1.74 -11.11 -2.70
C LYS A 68 -1.71 -10.81 -4.20
N SER A 69 -2.89 -10.62 -4.80
CA SER A 69 -2.99 -10.31 -6.23
C SER A 69 -2.22 -9.05 -6.62
N TYR A 70 -2.19 -8.03 -5.76
CA TYR A 70 -1.41 -6.82 -6.02
C TYR A 70 0.08 -7.09 -5.87
N PHE A 71 0.51 -7.81 -4.83
CA PHE A 71 1.93 -8.12 -4.65
C PHE A 71 2.51 -8.96 -5.80
N GLU A 72 1.73 -9.89 -6.35
CA GLU A 72 2.13 -10.70 -7.51
C GLU A 72 2.24 -9.89 -8.82
N GLN A 73 1.50 -8.79 -8.94
CA GLN A 73 1.55 -7.90 -10.11
C GLN A 73 2.82 -7.04 -10.15
N ILE A 74 3.61 -7.02 -9.07
CA ILE A 74 4.82 -6.20 -9.02
C ILE A 74 5.91 -6.87 -9.87
N PRO A 75 6.43 -6.17 -10.89
CA PRO A 75 7.42 -6.76 -11.78
C PRO A 75 8.76 -6.96 -11.05
N PRO A 76 9.57 -7.98 -11.40
CA PRO A 76 10.87 -8.24 -10.78
C PRO A 76 11.88 -7.09 -10.90
N GLU A 77 11.74 -6.21 -11.90
CA GLU A 77 12.61 -5.04 -12.05
C GLU A 77 12.25 -3.90 -11.08
N SER A 78 11.11 -4.00 -10.39
CA SER A 78 10.66 -3.01 -9.41
C SER A 78 11.51 -3.09 -8.15
N ILE A 79 11.93 -1.93 -7.62
CA ILE A 79 12.59 -1.84 -6.32
C ILE A 79 11.73 -2.35 -5.14
N PHE A 80 10.43 -2.55 -5.35
CA PHE A 80 9.48 -3.07 -4.37
C PHE A 80 9.24 -4.58 -4.49
N TYR A 81 9.89 -5.26 -5.44
CA TYR A 81 9.65 -6.68 -5.69
C TYR A 81 10.03 -7.56 -4.50
N GLU A 82 11.22 -7.38 -3.92
CA GLU A 82 11.67 -8.19 -2.77
C GLU A 82 10.73 -8.00 -1.57
N GLN A 83 10.31 -6.76 -1.31
CA GLN A 83 9.37 -6.44 -0.23
C GLN A 83 8.00 -7.07 -0.49
N ALA A 84 7.53 -7.10 -1.74
CA ALA A 84 6.29 -7.77 -2.10
C ALA A 84 6.35 -9.28 -1.87
N GLN A 85 7.49 -9.92 -2.14
CA GLN A 85 7.68 -11.34 -1.88
C GLN A 85 7.73 -11.66 -0.38
N GLU A 86 8.35 -10.79 0.42
CA GLU A 86 8.33 -10.89 1.88
C GLU A 86 6.90 -10.80 2.42
N GLU A 87 6.13 -9.81 1.97
CA GLU A 87 4.72 -9.63 2.33
C GLU A 87 3.85 -10.83 1.90
N LEU A 88 4.12 -11.43 0.73
CA LEU A 88 3.44 -12.65 0.27
C LEU A 88 3.76 -13.87 1.15
N GLY A 89 4.98 -13.95 1.70
CA GLY A 89 5.38 -15.02 2.62
C GLY A 89 4.73 -14.91 4.00
N ASP A 90 4.39 -13.69 4.42
CA ASP A 90 3.77 -13.37 5.72
C ASP A 90 2.22 -13.38 5.70
N LEU A 91 1.60 -13.78 4.59
CA LEU A 91 0.15 -13.77 4.35
C LEU A 91 -0.47 -15.18 4.23
#